data_AF-A9U512-F1
#
_entry.id   AF-A9U512-F1
#
_cell.length_a   1.000
_cell.length_b   1.000
_cell.length_c   1.000
_cell.angle_alpha   90.00
_cell.angle_beta   90.00
_cell.angle_gamma   90.00
#
_symmetry.space_group_name_H-M   'P 1'
#
loop_
_entity.id
_entity.type
_entity.pdbx_description
1 polymer ?
#
loop_
_entity_poly.entity_id
_entity_poly.type
_entity_poly.pdbx_seq_one_letter_code
_entity_poly.pdbx_strand_id
1 'polypeptide(L)' 'RNLVFIPQITLTSTTKELSFILKKKQFSIRLVFVITINKFQGQLIKHVGLDL' A
#
# COMPACT_ATOMS: atom_id res chain seq x y z
N ARG A 1 7.03 28.89 -11.07
CA ARG A 1 6.10 27.83 -10.58
C ARG A 1 6.95 26.60 -10.27
N ASN A 2 6.99 26.13 -9.03
CA ASN A 2 7.78 24.97 -8.65
C ASN A 2 6.90 23.72 -8.65
N LEU A 3 7.23 22.73 -9.49
CA LEU A 3 6.51 21.45 -9.57
C LEU A 3 7.23 20.45 -8.66
N VAL A 4 6.50 19.88 -7.69
CA VAL A 4 7.03 18.85 -6.77
C VAL A 4 6.44 17.50 -7.16
N PHE A 5 7.29 16.49 -7.38
CA PHE A 5 6.88 15.15 -7.76
C PHE A 5 6.82 14.22 -6.54
N ILE A 6 5.82 13.32 -6.52
CA ILE A 6 5.69 12.29 -5.48
C ILE A 6 6.55 11.08 -5.87
N PRO A 7 7.40 10.54 -4.96
CA PRO A 7 8.19 9.35 -5.22
C PRO A 7 7.31 8.12 -5.57
N GLN A 8 7.73 7.37 -6.59
CA GLN A 8 7.11 6.10 -6.99
C GLN A 8 7.96 4.92 -6.51
N ILE A 9 7.30 3.89 -5.98
CA ILE A 9 7.93 2.63 -5.59
C ILE A 9 7.63 1.56 -6.65
N THR A 10 8.62 0.71 -6.92
CA THR A 10 8.44 -0.46 -7.80
C THR A 10 8.50 -1.72 -6.95
N LEU A 11 7.40 -2.45 -6.91
CA LEU A 11 7.30 -3.75 -6.24
C LEU A 11 7.57 -4.84 -7.27
N THR A 12 8.52 -5.72 -7.00
CA THR A 12 8.85 -6.84 -7.89
C THR A 12 8.47 -8.15 -7.21
N SER A 13 7.80 -9.04 -7.93
CA SER A 13 7.53 -10.39 -7.44
C SER A 13 8.82 -11.20 -7.46
N THR A 14 9.24 -11.72 -6.31
CA THR A 14 10.45 -12.55 -6.15
C THR A 14 10.12 -14.04 -6.14
N THR A 15 8.85 -14.40 -6.19
CA THR A 15 8.39 -15.80 -6.21
C THR A 15 8.75 -16.46 -7.54
N LYS A 16 9.43 -17.62 -7.47
CA LYS A 16 9.83 -18.45 -8.62
C LYS A 16 8.65 -19.19 -9.29
N GLU A 17 7.44 -19.00 -8.79
CA GLU A 17 6.23 -19.68 -9.26
C GLU A 17 5.75 -19.15 -10.62
N LEU A 18 6.12 -17.91 -10.95
CA LEU A 18 5.80 -17.30 -12.23
C LEU A 18 6.98 -17.43 -13.20
N SER A 19 6.71 -17.81 -14.44
CA SER A 19 7.69 -17.83 -15.53
C SER A 19 8.17 -16.45 -15.96
N PHE A 20 7.62 -15.39 -15.35
CA PHE A 20 7.93 -13.99 -15.63
C PHE A 20 7.99 -13.18 -14.33
N ILE A 21 8.76 -12.08 -14.35
CA ILE A 21 8.87 -11.16 -13.21
C ILE A 21 7.76 -10.11 -13.30
N LEU A 22 6.83 -10.14 -12.35
CA LEU A 22 5.83 -9.08 -12.22
C LEU A 22 6.46 -7.85 -11.56
N LYS A 23 6.39 -6.69 -12.21
CA LYS A 23 6.80 -5.40 -11.65
C LYS A 23 5.58 -4.47 -11.55
N LYS A 24 5.29 -3.95 -10.36
CA LYS A 24 4.23 -2.99 -10.10
C LYS A 24 4.82 -1.66 -9.67
N LYS A 25 4.67 -0.63 -10.51
CA LYS A 25 5.03 0.74 -10.16
C LYS A 25 3.81 1.43 -9.53
N GLN A 26 3.94 1.91 -8.30
CA GLN A 26 2.86 2.60 -7.59
C GLN A 26 3.40 3.78 -6.81
N PHE A 27 2.57 4.79 -6.56
CA PHE A 27 2.89 5.81 -5.57
C PHE A 27 2.75 5.22 -4.16
N SER A 28 3.59 5.67 -3.22
CA SER A 28 3.50 5.25 -1.81
C SER A 28 2.42 6.04 -1.06
N ILE A 29 1.22 6.11 -1.63
CA ILE A 29 0.05 6.79 -1.05
C ILE A 29 -1.16 5.87 -1.11
N ARG A 30 -2.00 5.96 -0.09
CA ARG A 30 -3.29 5.25 -0.03
C ARG A 30 -4.31 6.18 0.64
N LEU A 31 -5.44 6.43 -0.02
CA LEU A 31 -6.57 7.12 0.60
C LEU A 31 -7.30 6.12 1.50
N VAL A 32 -7.55 6.48 2.76
CA VAL A 32 -8.09 5.54 3.75
C VAL A 32 -9.05 6.22 4.70
N PHE A 33 -10.33 5.85 4.60
CA PHE A 33 -11.36 6.11 5.63
C PHE A 33 -11.73 4.83 6.40
N VAL A 34 -11.56 3.67 5.76
CA VAL A 34 -11.84 2.34 6.32
C VAL A 34 -10.64 1.44 6.04
N ILE A 35 -10.23 0.65 7.03
CA ILE A 35 -9.10 -0.28 6.97
C ILE A 35 -9.62 -1.68 7.29
N THR A 36 -9.25 -2.67 6.48
CA THR A 36 -9.52 -4.08 6.80
C THR A 36 -8.72 -4.53 8.01
N ILE A 37 -9.24 -5.44 8.83
CA ILE A 37 -8.59 -5.94 10.07
C ILE A 37 -7.12 -6.33 9.85
N ASN A 38 -6.80 -7.12 8.81
CA ASN A 38 -5.43 -7.56 8.52
C ASN A 38 -4.47 -6.42 8.16
N LYS A 39 -4.99 -5.28 7.72
CA LYS A 39 -4.20 -4.08 7.45
C LYS A 39 -4.08 -3.18 8.67
N PHE A 40 -5.02 -3.28 9.62
CA PHE A 40 -5.02 -2.53 10.86
C PHE A 40 -4.14 -3.18 11.95
N GLN A 41 -4.03 -4.51 11.95
CA GLN A 41 -3.25 -5.24 12.96
C GLN A 41 -1.82 -4.70 13.10
N GLY A 42 -1.43 -4.32 14.32
CA GLY A 42 -0.13 -3.75 14.62
C GLY A 42 -0.02 -2.22 14.43
N GLN A 43 -1.09 -1.53 14.04
CA GLN A 43 -1.15 -0.07 13.99
C GLN A 43 -1.72 0.52 15.29
N LEU A 44 -1.21 1.69 15.69
CA LEU A 44 -1.77 2.47 16.79
C LEU A 44 -2.71 3.54 16.23
N ILE A 45 -4.03 3.32 16.29
CA ILE A 45 -5.05 4.29 15.90
C ILE A 45 -5.90 4.62 17.13
N LYS A 46 -6.06 5.92 17.43
CA LYS A 46 -6.73 6.39 18.65
C LYS A 46 -8.25 6.18 18.63
N HIS A 47 -8.88 6.24 17.46
CA HIS A 47 -10.32 6.10 17.29
C HIS A 47 -10.61 5.23 16.06
N VAL A 48 -11.42 4.20 16.25
CA VAL A 48 -11.82 3.27 15.18
C VAL A 48 -13.27 2.85 15.38
N GLY A 49 -14.05 2.81 14.30
CA GLY A 49 -15.35 2.16 14.25
C GLY A 49 -15.19 0.78 13.59
N LEU A 50 -15.86 -0.24 14.14
CA LEU A 50 -15.83 -1.60 13.61
C LEU A 50 -17.21 -1.98 13.09
N ASP A 51 -17.25 -2.53 11.89
CA ASP A 51 -18.43 -3.11 11.25
C ASP A 51 -18.15 -4.61 11.02
N LEU A 52 -19.06 -5.49 11.48
CA LEU A 52 -18.87 -6.95 11.56
C LEU A 52 -19.76 -7.71 10.57
#